data_AF-A0A924CS29-F1
#
_entry.id   AF-A0A924CS29-F1
#
_cell.length_a   1.000
_cell.length_b   1.000
_cell.length_c   1.000
_cell.angle_alpha   90.00
_cell.angle_beta   90.00
_cell.angle_gamma   90.00
#
_symmetry.space_group_name_H-M   'P 1'
#
loop_
_entity.id
_entity.type
_entity.pdbx_description
1 polymer ?
#
loop_
_entity_poly.entity_id
_entity_poly.type
_entity_poly.pdbx_seq_one_letter_code
_entity_poly.pdbx_strand_id
1 'polypeptide(L)'
;MRSYKSPIQGQKIDLKLDYPCPCRRKARLIPIVLTEALGCDRCPNVFVVKEEGDQVEQIAGLLLSRRTWRWTGQQWVIPEASQPLFDRVLVCGLILLLGLLLYLPGQWSVLAGVLGVLFFPMLVDALRQWFVNR
;
A
#
# COMPACT_ATOMS: atom_id res chain seq x y z
N MET A 1 -25.36 -18.69 17.18
CA MET A 1 -23.91 -18.41 17.29
C MET A 1 -23.38 -18.12 15.89
N ARG A 2 -23.16 -16.84 15.54
CA ARG A 2 -22.57 -16.47 14.24
C ARG A 2 -21.08 -16.74 14.31
N SER A 3 -20.63 -17.78 13.62
CA SER A 3 -19.21 -18.06 13.42
C SER A 3 -18.61 -16.91 12.62
N TYR A 4 -17.85 -16.05 13.29
CA TYR A 4 -17.10 -14.97 12.65
C TYR A 4 -15.90 -15.61 11.93
N LYS A 5 -16.08 -15.90 10.64
CA LYS A 5 -14.99 -16.36 9.77
C LYS A 5 -14.03 -15.17 9.60
N SER A 6 -12.95 -15.20 10.37
CA SER A 6 -11.85 -14.24 10.28
C SER A 6 -11.43 -14.06 8.81
N PRO A 7 -11.27 -12.82 8.31
CA PRO A 7 -10.84 -12.60 6.94
C PRO A 7 -9.36 -12.99 6.79
N ILE A 8 -9.16 -14.13 6.12
CA ILE A 8 -8.07 -14.41 5.18
C ILE A 8 -6.65 -14.35 5.75
N GLN A 9 -6.20 -15.49 6.25
CA GLN A 9 -4.77 -15.82 6.34
C GLN A 9 -4.28 -16.00 4.88
N GLY A 10 -3.32 -15.17 4.47
CA GLY A 10 -2.84 -15.07 3.10
C GLY A 10 -2.51 -16.42 2.46
N GLN A 11 -3.10 -16.70 1.30
CA GLN A 11 -2.81 -17.92 0.57
C GLN A 11 -1.56 -17.68 -0.26
N LYS A 12 -0.48 -18.39 0.06
CA LYS A 12 0.79 -18.30 -0.67
C LYS A 12 0.53 -18.60 -2.16
N ILE A 13 0.90 -17.65 -3.00
CA ILE A 13 0.81 -17.69 -4.45
C ILE A 13 1.85 -18.71 -4.93
N ASP A 14 1.36 -19.77 -5.57
CA ASP A 14 2.20 -20.81 -6.13
C ASP A 14 2.49 -20.48 -7.59
N LEU A 15 3.77 -20.29 -7.94
CA LEU A 15 4.16 -19.95 -9.30
C LEU A 15 3.82 -21.03 -10.34
N LYS A 16 3.45 -22.25 -9.90
CA LYS A 16 3.01 -23.33 -10.79
C LYS A 16 1.54 -23.27 -11.17
N LEU A 17 0.76 -22.40 -10.52
CA LEU A 17 -0.68 -22.28 -10.72
C LEU A 17 -1.03 -21.16 -11.72
N ASP A 18 -2.02 -21.45 -12.57
CA ASP A 18 -2.59 -20.48 -13.50
C ASP A 18 -3.50 -19.50 -12.74
N TYR A 19 -3.15 -18.21 -12.74
CA TYR A 19 -3.99 -17.15 -12.15
C TYR A 19 -4.56 -16.21 -13.22
N PRO A 20 -5.76 -15.63 -13.04
CA PRO A 20 -6.32 -14.66 -13.99
C PRO A 20 -5.57 -13.32 -13.95
N CYS A 21 -5.44 -12.58 -15.07
CA CYS A 21 -4.81 -11.26 -15.05
C CYS A 21 -5.66 -10.25 -14.23
N PRO A 22 -5.07 -9.58 -13.25
CA PRO A 22 -5.70 -8.47 -12.49
C PRO A 22 -6.03 -7.22 -13.35
N CYS A 23 -5.50 -7.19 -14.57
CA CYS A 23 -5.51 -6.11 -15.55
C CYS A 23 -6.83 -5.96 -16.31
N ARG A 24 -7.73 -6.97 -16.18
CA ARG A 24 -8.93 -7.26 -16.98
C ARG A 24 -8.69 -8.00 -18.32
N ARG A 25 -9.72 -8.81 -18.66
CA ARG A 25 -9.96 -9.65 -19.87
C ARG A 25 -9.20 -10.96 -19.98
N LYS A 26 -9.84 -12.07 -19.52
CA LYS A 26 -9.61 -13.48 -19.93
C LYS A 26 -8.14 -13.83 -20.27
N ALA A 27 -7.23 -13.30 -19.48
CA ALA A 27 -5.79 -13.39 -19.64
C ALA A 27 -5.28 -14.18 -18.45
N ARG A 28 -4.17 -14.89 -18.62
CA ARG A 28 -3.58 -15.72 -17.57
C ARG A 28 -2.18 -15.22 -17.25
N LEU A 29 -1.88 -15.23 -15.97
CA LEU A 29 -0.54 -15.08 -15.46
C LEU A 29 0.20 -16.39 -15.76
N ILE A 30 1.35 -16.26 -16.42
CA ILE A 30 2.22 -17.37 -16.78
C ILE A 30 3.53 -17.19 -16.00
N PRO A 31 4.08 -18.24 -15.38
CA PRO A 31 5.39 -18.17 -14.75
C PRO A 31 6.47 -17.85 -15.78
N ILE A 32 7.35 -16.90 -15.43
CA ILE A 32 8.58 -16.67 -16.18
C ILE A 32 9.64 -17.61 -15.57
N VAL A 33 9.95 -18.66 -16.33
CA VAL A 33 10.92 -19.70 -15.94
C VAL A 33 12.23 -19.02 -15.49
N LEU A 34 12.77 -19.46 -14.35
CA LEU A 34 13.99 -18.93 -13.69
C LEU A 34 13.83 -17.60 -12.93
N THR A 35 12.61 -17.12 -12.70
CA THR A 35 12.37 -15.94 -11.86
C THR A 35 11.17 -16.15 -10.96
N GLU A 36 11.12 -15.44 -9.83
CA GLU A 36 9.92 -15.35 -8.97
C GLU A 36 8.88 -14.38 -9.56
N ALA A 37 8.80 -14.33 -10.89
CA ALA A 37 7.99 -13.41 -11.66
C ALA A 37 6.94 -14.13 -12.50
N LEU A 38 5.78 -13.48 -12.60
CA LEU A 38 4.61 -13.86 -13.37
C LEU A 38 4.43 -12.82 -14.48
N GLY A 39 4.49 -13.25 -15.74
CA GLY A 39 4.12 -12.46 -16.90
C GLY A 39 2.63 -12.63 -17.21
N CYS A 40 2.04 -11.75 -18.00
CA CYS A 40 0.71 -11.95 -18.57
C CYS A 40 0.82 -12.33 -20.05
N ASP A 41 -0.03 -13.25 -20.51
CA ASP A 41 -0.13 -13.65 -21.93
C ASP A 41 -0.54 -12.51 -22.88
N ARG A 42 -1.20 -11.46 -22.35
CA ARG A 42 -1.74 -10.35 -23.15
C ARG A 42 -1.28 -8.96 -22.74
N CYS A 43 -0.71 -8.82 -21.56
CA CYS A 43 -0.26 -7.53 -21.05
C CYS A 43 1.27 -7.51 -20.97
N PRO A 44 1.93 -6.40 -21.33
CA PRO A 44 3.39 -6.25 -21.20
C PRO A 44 3.84 -6.07 -19.73
N ASN A 45 2.97 -6.37 -18.76
CA ASN A 45 3.25 -6.13 -17.36
C ASN A 45 3.87 -7.38 -16.73
N VAL A 46 4.90 -7.16 -15.90
CA VAL A 46 5.56 -8.22 -15.12
C VAL A 46 5.23 -8.02 -13.65
N PHE A 47 4.78 -9.09 -13.02
CA PHE A 47 4.42 -9.14 -11.61
C PHE A 47 5.44 -10.01 -10.88
N VAL A 48 5.88 -9.61 -9.70
CA VAL A 48 6.81 -10.39 -8.87
C VAL A 48 6.14 -10.73 -7.57
N VAL A 49 6.27 -11.98 -7.15
CA VAL A 49 5.74 -12.44 -5.88
C VAL A 49 6.60 -11.84 -4.77
N LYS A 50 5.98 -11.21 -3.76
CA LYS A 50 6.68 -10.72 -2.57
C LYS A 50 7.25 -11.88 -1.76
N GLU A 51 8.28 -11.64 -0.96
CA GLU A 51 8.93 -12.66 -0.11
C GLU A 51 7.95 -13.40 0.84
N GLU A 52 6.91 -12.70 1.32
CA GLU A 52 5.84 -13.32 2.13
C GLU A 52 4.98 -14.33 1.34
N GLY A 53 5.04 -14.27 0.00
CA GLY A 53 4.39 -15.17 -0.93
C GLY A 53 2.89 -14.93 -1.12
N ASP A 54 2.25 -14.03 -0.38
CA ASP A 54 0.79 -13.78 -0.46
C ASP A 54 0.41 -12.65 -1.45
N GLN A 55 1.40 -11.89 -1.93
CA GLN A 55 1.17 -10.69 -2.72
C GLN A 55 2.02 -10.69 -3.99
N VAL A 56 1.48 -10.11 -5.05
CA VAL A 56 2.23 -9.77 -6.26
C VAL A 56 2.40 -8.27 -6.39
N GLU A 57 3.61 -7.84 -6.70
CA GLU A 57 3.94 -6.46 -7.04
C GLU A 57 4.18 -6.31 -8.53
N GLN A 58 3.56 -5.31 -9.14
CA GLN A 58 3.90 -4.92 -10.50
C GLN A 58 5.25 -4.19 -10.51
N ILE A 59 6.25 -4.77 -11.17
CA ILE A 59 7.60 -4.19 -11.29
C ILE A 59 7.77 -3.46 -12.62
N ALA A 60 7.12 -3.93 -13.69
CA ALA A 60 7.23 -3.33 -15.02
C ALA A 60 5.85 -3.16 -15.65
N GLY A 61 5.60 -1.99 -16.22
CA GLY A 61 4.42 -1.66 -17.00
C GLY A 61 4.54 -0.24 -17.54
N LEU A 62 4.06 0.00 -18.77
CA LEU A 62 4.39 1.21 -19.52
C LEU A 62 3.98 2.53 -18.84
N LEU A 63 3.00 2.56 -17.91
CA LEU A 63 2.41 3.82 -17.44
C LEU A 63 1.86 3.88 -16.00
N LEU A 64 1.99 2.86 -15.13
CA LEU A 64 1.31 2.88 -13.82
C LEU A 64 2.24 2.65 -12.62
N SER A 65 2.08 3.51 -11.60
CA SER A 65 2.61 3.40 -10.24
C SER A 65 2.67 1.97 -9.73
N ARG A 66 3.74 1.63 -8.99
CA ARG A 66 3.93 0.34 -8.31
C ARG A 66 2.65 -0.04 -7.56
N ARG A 67 1.94 -1.05 -8.05
CA ARG A 67 0.71 -1.57 -7.44
C ARG A 67 0.94 -2.98 -6.95
N THR A 68 0.54 -3.21 -5.71
CA THR A 68 0.46 -4.52 -5.08
C THR A 68 -0.93 -5.08 -5.28
N TRP A 69 -1.02 -6.40 -5.44
CA TRP A 69 -2.28 -7.15 -5.34
C TRP A 69 -2.10 -8.37 -4.44
N ARG A 70 -3.17 -8.73 -3.73
CA ARG A 70 -3.27 -9.93 -2.90
C ARG A 70 -4.27 -10.89 -3.52
N TRP A 71 -3.93 -12.18 -3.54
CA TRP A 71 -4.83 -13.22 -4.03
C TRP A 71 -5.73 -13.71 -2.89
N THR A 72 -7.05 -13.65 -3.08
CA THR A 72 -8.03 -14.10 -2.06
C THR A 72 -8.55 -15.52 -2.28
N GLY A 73 -7.98 -16.26 -3.22
CA GLY A 73 -8.45 -17.60 -3.63
C GLY A 73 -9.41 -17.56 -4.84
N GLN A 74 -10.07 -16.43 -5.10
CA GLN A 74 -10.98 -16.25 -6.24
C GLN A 74 -10.69 -15.02 -7.08
N GLN A 75 -10.22 -13.94 -6.46
CA GLN A 75 -10.01 -12.66 -7.11
C GLN A 75 -8.80 -11.92 -6.54
N TRP A 76 -8.23 -11.05 -7.38
CA TRP A 76 -7.22 -10.10 -6.97
C TRP A 76 -7.86 -8.94 -6.24
N VAL A 77 -7.37 -8.66 -5.04
CA VAL A 77 -7.76 -7.49 -4.26
C VAL A 77 -6.54 -6.60 -4.13
N ILE A 78 -6.72 -5.29 -4.32
CA ILE A 78 -5.68 -4.33 -3.98
C ILE A 78 -5.64 -4.30 -2.45
N PRO A 79 -4.56 -4.77 -1.80
CA PRO A 79 -4.43 -4.56 -0.38
C PRO A 79 -4.50 -3.04 -0.20
N GLU A 80 -5.47 -2.59 0.61
CA GLU A 80 -5.48 -1.20 1.06
C GLU A 80 -4.07 -0.94 1.56
N ALA A 81 -3.34 -0.06 0.86
CA ALA A 81 -2.09 0.46 1.38
C ALA A 81 -2.40 0.89 2.81
N SER A 82 -1.49 0.67 3.75
CA SER A 82 -1.63 0.93 5.20
C SER A 82 -1.92 2.41 5.58
N GLN A 83 -2.44 3.19 4.63
CA GLN A 83 -3.19 4.42 4.76
C GLN A 83 -4.07 4.51 6.01
N PRO A 84 -4.86 3.51 6.46
CA PRO A 84 -5.71 3.75 7.63
C PRO A 84 -4.94 4.04 8.92
N LEU A 85 -3.71 3.54 9.08
CA LEU A 85 -2.88 3.86 10.25
C LEU A 85 -2.21 5.23 10.10
N PHE A 86 -1.72 5.56 8.90
CA PHE A 86 -1.12 6.87 8.63
C PHE A 86 -2.13 8.01 8.70
N ASP A 87 -3.34 7.78 8.19
CA ASP A 87 -4.44 8.74 8.24
C ASP A 87 -4.84 9.01 9.69
N ARG A 88 -4.88 7.97 10.52
CA ARG A 88 -5.05 8.11 11.98
C ARG A 88 -3.92 8.90 12.65
N VAL A 89 -2.66 8.66 12.28
CA VAL A 89 -1.51 9.41 12.83
C VAL A 89 -1.56 10.87 12.41
N LEU A 90 -1.94 11.16 11.17
CA LEU A 90 -2.04 12.51 10.62
C LEU A 90 -3.18 13.30 11.29
N VAL A 91 -4.34 12.65 11.49
CA VAL A 91 -5.48 13.21 12.24
C VAL A 91 -5.10 13.46 13.70
N CYS A 92 -4.47 12.49 14.39
CA CYS A 92 -4.01 12.67 15.77
C CYS A 92 -2.98 13.81 15.89
N GLY A 93 -2.04 13.90 14.94
CA GLY A 93 -1.04 14.97 14.90
C GLY A 93 -1.66 16.35 14.72
N LEU A 94 -2.67 16.49 13.85
CA LEU A 94 -3.43 17.72 13.69
C LEU A 94 -4.20 18.12 14.95
N ILE A 95 -4.82 17.17 15.64
CA ILE A 95 -5.56 17.44 16.89
C ILE A 95 -4.59 17.91 17.98
N LEU A 96 -3.42 17.28 18.10
CA LEU A 96 -2.37 17.69 19.05
C LEU A 96 -1.80 19.07 18.72
N LEU A 97 -1.55 19.36 17.44
CA LEU A 97 -1.09 20.67 16.98
C LEU A 97 -2.11 21.75 17.32
N LEU A 98 -3.40 21.49 17.09
CA LEU A 98 -4.48 22.41 17.40
C LEU A 98 -4.60 22.64 18.92
N GLY A 99 -4.53 21.57 19.73
CA GLY A 99 -4.53 21.68 21.19
C GLY A 99 -3.35 22.49 21.73
N LEU A 100 -2.16 22.29 21.16
CA LEU A 100 -0.97 23.07 21.50
C LEU A 100 -1.14 24.55 21.12
N LEU A 101 -1.72 24.82 19.95
CA LEU A 101 -1.99 26.19 19.48
C LEU A 101 -2.91 26.98 20.41
N LEU A 102 -3.92 26.32 21.00
CA LEU A 102 -4.82 26.93 21.98
C LEU A 102 -4.17 27.18 23.35
N TYR A 103 -3.12 26.42 23.69
CA TYR A 103 -2.43 26.54 24.98
C TYR A 103 -1.38 27.66 25.00
N LEU A 104 -0.80 28.02 23.86
CA LEU A 104 0.23 29.05 23.79
C LEU A 104 -0.36 30.48 23.82
N PRO A 105 0.31 31.44 24.50
CA PRO A 105 -0.08 32.85 24.49
C PRO A 105 -0.04 33.41 23.06
N GLY A 106 -1.07 34.17 22.71
CA GLY A 106 -1.51 34.43 21.33
C GLY A 106 -0.50 35.01 20.33
N GLN A 107 0.63 35.53 20.77
CA GLN A 107 1.70 36.02 19.89
C GLN A 107 2.62 34.89 19.36
N TRP A 108 2.79 33.81 20.12
CA TRP A 108 3.62 32.66 19.72
C TRP A 108 2.81 31.55 19.07
N SER A 109 1.49 31.52 19.31
CA SER A 109 0.61 30.51 18.73
C SER A 109 0.59 30.62 17.19
N VAL A 110 0.35 31.82 16.64
CA VAL A 110 0.18 31.98 15.18
C VAL A 110 1.44 31.54 14.40
N LEU A 111 2.62 31.93 14.87
CA LEU A 111 3.89 31.55 14.27
C LEU A 111 4.13 30.04 14.36
N ALA A 112 3.91 29.44 15.54
CA ALA A 112 4.07 28.00 15.76
C ALA A 112 3.06 27.18 14.92
N GLY A 113 1.83 27.66 14.77
CA GLY A 113 0.80 27.03 13.95
C GLY A 113 1.14 27.03 12.47
N VAL A 114 1.60 28.16 11.93
CA VAL A 114 1.99 28.27 10.51
C VAL A 114 3.18 27.36 10.20
N LEU A 115 4.21 27.36 11.05
CA LEU A 115 5.33 26.43 10.91
C LEU A 115 4.87 24.97 11.05
N GLY A 116 4.02 24.66 12.02
CA GLY A 116 3.48 23.31 12.20
C GLY A 116 2.74 22.80 10.97
N VAL A 117 1.82 23.58 10.41
CA VAL A 117 1.01 23.18 9.24
C VAL A 117 1.87 22.98 7.98
N LEU A 118 2.95 23.76 7.81
CA LEU A 118 3.83 23.63 6.64
C LEU A 118 4.83 22.48 6.79
N PHE A 119 5.46 22.34 7.97
CA PHE A 119 6.54 21.37 8.17
C PHE A 119 6.05 19.98 8.59
N PHE A 120 4.93 19.87 9.30
CA PHE A 120 4.40 18.59 9.75
C PHE A 120 4.08 17.61 8.61
N PRO A 121 3.32 17.98 7.55
CA PRO A 121 3.05 17.05 6.45
C PRO A 121 4.33 16.68 5.70
N MET A 122 5.24 17.63 5.48
CA MET A 122 6.54 17.38 4.84
C MET A 122 7.38 16.37 5.64
N LEU A 123 7.38 16.47 6.97
CA LEU A 123 8.10 15.55 7.84
C LEU A 123 7.49 14.14 7.81
N VAL A 124 6.15 14.04 7.78
CA VAL A 124 5.43 12.77 7.65
C VAL A 124 5.75 12.09 6.32
N ASP A 125 5.78 12.83 5.22
CA ASP A 125 6.11 12.30 3.89
C ASP A 125 7.57 11.84 3.79
N ALA A 126 8.51 12.61 4.36
CA ALA A 126 9.91 12.23 4.43
C ALA A 126 10.11 10.92 5.24
N LEU A 127 9.43 10.80 6.39
CA LEU A 127 9.45 9.58 7.20
C LEU A 127 8.84 8.39 6.43
N ARG A 128 7.75 8.60 5.69
CA ARG A 128 7.13 7.58 4.85
C ARG A 128 8.11 7.05 3.80
N GLN A 129 8.75 7.94 3.05
CA GLN A 129 9.68 7.53 1.99
C GLN A 129 10.88 6.78 2.56
N TRP A 130 11.38 7.22 3.71
CA TRP A 130 12.47 6.54 4.40
C TRP A 130 12.10 5.12 4.85
N PHE A 131 10.91 4.93 5.44
CA PHE A 131 10.44 3.60 5.85
C PHE A 131 10.11 2.66 4.67
N VAL A 132 9.69 3.20 3.54
CA VAL A 132 9.38 2.40 2.34
C VAL A 132 10.65 2.00 1.59
N ASN A 133 11.73 2.80 1.69
CA ASN A 133 12.99 2.57 0.97
C ASN A 133 14.08 1.89 1.82
N ARG A 134 13.80 1.55 3.08
CA ARG A 134 14.71 0.84 3.99
C ARG A 134 14.25 -0.58 4.17
#